data_AF-A0A2G9UYI7-F1
#
_entry.id   AF-A0A2G9UYI7-F1
#
_cell.length_a   1.000
_cell.length_b   1.000
_cell.length_c   1.000
_cell.angle_alpha   90.00
_cell.angle_beta   90.00
_cell.angle_gamma   90.00
#
_symmetry.space_group_name_H-M   'P 1'
#
loop_
_entity.id
_entity.type
_entity.pdbx_description
1 polymer ?
#
loop_
_entity_poly.entity_id
_entity_poly.type
_entity_poly.pdbx_seq_one_letter_code
_entity_poly.pdbx_strand_id
1 'polypeptide(L)' 'MFHKSIIFILLIAVVFGDTMDEKCKGKNEQYYGCKPGPNTCNFRGPSTGDCSSGCSCKPGYMYKNHVCVPVGPDCQ' A
#
# COMPACT_ATOMS: atom_id res chain seq x y z
N MET A 1 -3.78 -32.73 -27.91
CA MET A 1 -2.56 -32.46 -27.09
C MET A 1 -2.50 -31.03 -26.54
N PHE A 2 -3.01 -30.01 -27.25
CA PHE A 2 -2.92 -28.59 -26.84
C PHE A 2 -3.74 -28.16 -25.60
N HIS A 3 -4.87 -28.80 -25.29
CA HIS A 3 -5.70 -28.45 -24.11
C HIS A 3 -4.96 -28.69 -22.78
N LYS A 4 -4.16 -29.76 -22.71
CA LYS A 4 -3.39 -30.07 -21.50
C LYS A 4 -2.34 -29.00 -21.21
N SER A 5 -1.74 -28.42 -22.25
CA SER A 5 -0.78 -27.32 -22.14
C SER A 5 -1.43 -26.02 -21.68
N ILE A 6 -2.64 -25.69 -22.18
CA ILE A 6 -3.38 -24.48 -21.76
C ILE A 6 -3.76 -24.55 -20.28
N ILE A 7 -4.23 -25.72 -19.82
CA ILE A 7 -4.56 -25.95 -18.40
C ILE A 7 -3.30 -25.79 -17.53
N PHE A 8 -2.17 -26.31 -17.99
CA PHE A 8 -0.90 -26.18 -17.26
C PHE A 8 -0.43 -24.72 -17.14
N ILE A 9 -0.58 -23.92 -18.20
CA ILE A 9 -0.22 -22.50 -18.20
C ILE A 9 -1.13 -21.69 -17.27
N LEU A 10 -2.44 -21.98 -17.27
CA LEU A 10 -3.40 -21.30 -16.39
C LEU A 10 -3.14 -21.62 -14.90
N LEU A 11 -2.78 -22.85 -14.57
CA LEU A 11 -2.43 -23.23 -13.20
C LEU A 11 -1.17 -22.52 -12.70
N ILE A 12 -0.17 -22.33 -13.56
CA ILE A 12 1.03 -21.56 -13.23
C ILE A 12 0.67 -20.09 -12.98
N ALA A 13 -0.11 -19.47 -13.85
CA ALA A 13 -0.50 -18.07 -13.70
C ALA A 13 -1.27 -17.76 -12.39
N VAL A 14 -2.06 -18.72 -11.88
CA VAL A 14 -2.76 -18.60 -10.59
C VAL A 14 -1.81 -18.67 -9.38
N VAL A 15 -0.70 -19.42 -9.48
CA VAL A 15 0.25 -19.59 -8.35
C VAL A 15 1.24 -18.43 -8.23
N PHE A 16 1.56 -17.74 -9.34
CA PHE A 16 2.55 -16.65 -9.35
C PHE A 16 1.94 -15.24 -9.30
N GLY A 17 0.63 -15.11 -9.10
CA GLY A 17 -0.08 -13.82 -9.06
C GLY A 17 0.16 -12.98 -7.80
N ASP A 18 0.67 -13.58 -6.72
CA ASP A 18 0.79 -12.93 -5.41
C ASP A 18 2.24 -12.55 -5.09
N THR A 19 2.90 -11.75 -5.92
CA THR A 19 4.18 -11.15 -5.53
C THR A 19 4.23 -9.72 -6.01
N MET A 20 3.97 -8.75 -5.12
CA MET A 20 4.56 -7.40 -5.16
C MET A 20 4.15 -6.52 -3.95
N ASP A 21 3.23 -6.95 -3.06
CA ASP A 21 2.76 -6.11 -1.92
C ASP A 21 3.32 -6.53 -0.54
N GLU A 22 4.38 -7.34 -0.45
CA GLU A 22 4.92 -7.80 0.84
C GLU A 22 5.75 -6.76 1.62
N LYS A 23 5.94 -5.55 1.09
CA LYS A 23 6.81 -4.57 1.75
C LYS A 23 6.18 -3.92 2.98
N CYS A 24 4.84 -3.87 3.07
CA CYS A 24 4.14 -3.18 4.15
C CYS A 24 3.11 -4.11 4.80
N LYS A 25 3.21 -4.27 6.12
CA LYS A 25 2.33 -5.15 6.90
C LYS A 25 1.09 -4.44 7.42
N GLY A 26 1.06 -3.11 7.43
CA GLY A 26 -0.08 -2.34 7.92
C GLY A 26 -1.23 -2.30 6.93
N LYS A 27 -2.46 -2.34 7.46
CA LYS A 27 -3.68 -2.21 6.66
C LYS A 27 -3.71 -0.83 6.00
N ASN A 28 -3.99 -0.81 4.69
CA ASN A 28 -4.01 0.40 3.85
C ASN A 28 -2.67 1.16 3.78
N GLU A 29 -1.55 0.45 3.97
CA GLU A 29 -0.21 0.97 3.67
C GLU A 29 0.23 0.54 2.27
N GLN A 30 1.06 1.35 1.63
CA GLN A 30 1.84 0.93 0.47
C GLN A 30 3.29 1.38 0.63
N TYR A 31 4.17 0.67 -0.06
CA TYR A 31 5.58 1.05 -0.10
C TYR A 31 5.77 2.20 -1.09
N TYR A 32 6.47 3.23 -0.64
CA TYR A 32 6.88 4.33 -1.47
C TYR A 32 8.41 4.36 -1.56
N GLY A 33 8.94 4.55 -2.77
CA GLY A 33 10.34 4.95 -2.96
C GLY A 33 10.60 6.35 -2.37
N CYS A 34 9.57 7.19 -2.37
CA CYS A 34 9.54 8.50 -1.75
C CYS A 34 8.19 8.70 -1.05
N LYS A 35 8.18 8.65 0.28
CA LYS A 35 6.92 8.79 1.03
C LYS A 35 6.29 10.14 0.71
N PRO A 36 4.96 10.18 0.42
CA PRO A 36 4.24 11.43 0.54
C PRO A 36 4.43 11.91 1.99
N GLY A 37 4.56 13.22 2.17
CA GLY A 37 4.84 13.84 3.47
C GLY A 37 3.89 13.41 4.59
N PRO A 38 4.03 13.98 5.80
CA PRO A 38 3.27 13.57 6.97
C PRO A 38 1.76 13.51 6.69
N ASN A 39 1.21 12.31 6.80
CA ASN A 39 -0.16 11.96 6.44
C ASN A 39 -0.96 11.53 7.67
N THR A 40 -0.76 12.18 8.81
CA THR A 40 -1.56 11.95 10.02
C THR A 40 -2.82 12.81 10.01
N CYS A 41 -3.91 12.32 10.62
CA CYS A 41 -5.22 13.02 10.62
C CYS A 41 -5.20 14.46 11.15
N ASN A 42 -4.21 14.82 11.97
CA ASN A 42 -4.11 16.12 12.62
C ASN A 42 -2.85 16.91 12.25
N PHE A 43 -2.18 16.55 11.16
CA PHE A 43 -0.99 17.28 10.74
C PHE A 43 -1.32 18.69 10.24
N ARG A 44 -0.76 19.72 10.89
CA ARG A 44 -0.92 21.14 10.52
C ARG A 44 0.42 21.88 10.34
N GLY A 45 1.49 21.14 10.06
CA GLY A 45 2.83 21.71 9.90
C GLY A 45 3.24 21.87 8.44
N PRO A 46 4.37 22.55 8.18
CA PRO A 46 5.06 22.43 6.91
C PRO A 46 5.60 21.00 6.76
N SER A 47 5.37 20.38 5.60
CA SER A 47 6.09 19.15 5.24
C SER A 47 7.53 19.54 4.93
N THR A 48 8.50 19.07 5.71
CA THR A 48 9.89 19.09 5.22
C THR A 48 9.94 18.14 4.04
N GLY A 49 10.48 18.58 2.89
CA GLY A 49 10.49 17.82 1.64
C GLY A 49 11.41 16.60 1.66
N ASP A 50 11.66 16.03 2.84
CA ASP A 50 12.61 14.94 3.04
C ASP A 50 12.03 13.65 2.46
N CYS A 51 12.53 13.30 1.29
CA CYS A 51 12.15 12.10 0.58
C CYS A 51 12.78 10.88 1.26
N SER A 52 12.01 10.19 2.10
CA SER A 52 12.40 8.92 2.72
C SER A 52 11.64 7.77 2.06
N SER A 53 12.30 6.65 1.83
CA SER A 53 11.64 5.43 1.34
C SER A 53 10.99 4.64 2.50
N GLY A 54 9.95 3.87 2.19
CA GLY A 54 9.29 2.97 3.15
C GLY A 54 7.77 2.98 3.06
N CYS A 55 7.12 2.38 4.05
CA CYS A 55 5.67 2.30 4.13
C CYS A 55 5.04 3.62 4.57
N SER A 56 3.94 3.96 3.90
CA SER A 56 3.06 5.09 4.24
C SER A 56 1.62 4.76 3.83
N CYS A 57 0.63 5.45 4.39
CA CYS A 57 -0.77 5.24 4.02
C CYS A 57 -1.00 5.49 2.52
N LYS A 58 -1.80 4.62 1.90
CA LYS A 58 -2.25 4.76 0.50
C LYS A 58 -3.00 6.09 0.31
N PRO A 59 -3.06 6.63 -0.92
CA PRO A 59 -3.86 7.83 -1.19
C PRO A 59 -5.31 7.65 -0.73
N GLY A 60 -5.87 8.67 -0.07
CA GLY A 60 -7.21 8.60 0.54
C GLY A 60 -7.25 8.03 1.96
N TYR A 61 -6.09 7.65 2.52
CA TYR A 61 -5.95 7.21 3.91
C TYR A 61 -4.97 8.09 4.68
N MET A 62 -5.21 8.22 5.98
CA MET A 62 -4.37 8.95 6.91
C MET A 62 -4.04 8.10 8.14
N TYR A 63 -2.88 8.33 8.72
CA TYR A 63 -2.40 7.60 9.88
C TYR A 63 -3.05 8.12 11.17
N LYS A 64 -3.68 7.21 11.92
CA LYS A 64 -4.32 7.46 13.22
C LYS A 64 -4.22 6.19 14.07
N ASN A 65 -3.79 6.30 15.32
CA ASN A 65 -3.76 5.17 16.28
C ASN A 65 -3.11 3.88 15.71
N HIS A 66 -1.94 4.01 15.09
CA HIS A 66 -1.20 2.89 14.49
C HIS A 66 -1.85 2.21 13.27
N VAL A 67 -2.87 2.82 12.66
CA VAL A 67 -3.50 2.30 11.44
C VAL A 67 -3.80 3.42 10.44
N CYS A 68 -3.82 3.08 9.15
CA CYS A 68 -4.25 3.98 8.10
C CYS A 68 -5.78 3.90 7.94
N VAL A 69 -6.47 4.97 8.33
CA VAL A 69 -7.94 5.11 8.25
C VAL A 69 -8.34 5.96 7.04
N PRO A 70 -9.53 5.77 6.46
CA PRO A 70 -10.03 6.63 5.39
C PRO A 70 -10.05 8.10 5.83
N VAL A 71 -9.71 9.01 4.91
CA VAL A 71 -9.93 10.44 5.11
C VAL A 71 -11.44 10.69 5.22
N GLY A 72 -11.88 11.29 6.32
CA GLY A 72 -13.31 11.51 6.59
C GLY A 72 -13.63 11.45 8.09
N PRO A 73 -14.83 10.98 8.48
CA PRO A 73 -15.25 10.98 9.89
C PRO A 73 -14.35 10.15 10.80
N ASP A 74 -13.71 9.10 10.28
CA ASP A 74 -12.73 8.28 11.01
C ASP A 74 -11.43 9.04 11.31
N CYS A 75 -11.21 10.15 10.63
CA CYS A 75 -10.02 10.99 10.66
C CYS A 75 -10.32 12.39 11.26
N GLN A 76 -11.15 12.42 12.31
CA GLN A 76 -11.39 13.58 13.18
C GLN A 76 -10.75 13.40 14.55
#